data_AF-A0A3L8C6M5-F1
#
_entry.id   AF-A0A3L8C6M5-F1
#
_cell.length_a   1.000
_cell.length_b   1.000
_cell.length_c   1.000
_cell.angle_alpha   90.00
_cell.angle_beta   90.00
_cell.angle_gamma   90.00
#
_symmetry.space_group_name_H-M   'P 1'
#
loop_
_entity.id
_entity.type
_entity.pdbx_description
1 polymer ?
#
loop_
_entity_poly.entity_id
_entity_poly.type
_entity_poly.pdbx_seq_one_letter_code
_entity_poly.pdbx_strand_id
1 'polypeptide(L)'
;MRFKNHIVTVFLLLVCCLPLATHAQEPYVLLAEISPSEAAAKVVQKTGGKVLRVTVEERDGREVYRVKVLLPEGRIKTVFVDKESGGKGG
;
A
#
# COMPACT_ATOMS: atom_id res chain seq x y z
N MET A 1 -42.01 -40.24 18.18
CA MET A 1 -40.69 -39.59 18.02
C MET A 1 -40.49 -39.16 16.56
N ARG A 2 -41.02 -38.00 16.13
CA ARG A 2 -40.98 -37.55 14.71
C ARG A 2 -40.88 -36.02 14.53
N PHE A 3 -40.47 -35.26 15.56
CA PHE A 3 -40.37 -33.79 15.47
C PHE A 3 -38.95 -33.24 15.64
N LYS A 4 -38.01 -34.02 16.21
CA LYS A 4 -36.65 -33.56 16.53
C LYS A 4 -35.74 -33.47 15.29
N ASN A 5 -36.07 -34.19 14.22
CA ASN A 5 -35.18 -34.41 13.08
C ASN A 5 -35.34 -33.34 11.98
N HIS A 6 -36.48 -32.64 11.94
CA HIS A 6 -36.74 -31.62 10.91
C HIS A 6 -36.06 -30.28 11.23
N ILE A 7 -35.86 -29.96 12.51
CA ILE A 7 -35.19 -28.71 12.95
C ILE A 7 -33.69 -28.76 12.61
N VAL A 8 -33.06 -29.94 12.75
CA VAL A 8 -31.64 -30.15 12.44
C VAL A 8 -31.39 -30.07 10.93
N THR A 9 -32.32 -30.56 10.10
CA THR A 9 -32.18 -30.52 8.63
C THR A 9 -32.32 -29.11 8.06
N VAL A 10 -33.20 -28.27 8.63
CA VAL A 10 -33.34 -26.86 8.22
C VAL A 10 -32.11 -26.05 8.64
N PHE A 11 -31.52 -26.35 9.80
CA PHE A 11 -30.30 -25.69 10.25
C PHE A 11 -29.06 -26.08 9.41
N LEU A 12 -28.99 -27.33 8.93
CA LEU A 12 -27.91 -27.83 8.07
C LEU A 12 -27.93 -27.19 6.66
N LEU A 13 -29.10 -26.77 6.17
CA LEU A 13 -29.24 -26.11 4.87
C LEU A 13 -28.90 -24.61 4.89
N LEU A 14 -28.85 -23.97 6.07
CA LEU A 14 -28.59 -22.53 6.19
C LEU A 14 -27.09 -22.19 6.26
N VAL A 15 -26.22 -23.18 6.49
CA VAL A 15 -24.76 -23.00 6.60
C VAL A 15 -24.04 -23.02 5.25
N CYS A 16 -24.71 -23.41 4.15
CA CYS A 16 -24.07 -23.62 2.84
C CYS A 16 -24.07 -22.38 1.91
N CYS A 17 -24.56 -21.23 2.39
CA CYS A 17 -24.65 -20.00 1.59
C CYS A 17 -23.65 -18.93 2.04
N LEU A 18 -22.54 -19.34 2.68
CA LEU A 18 -21.39 -18.45 2.81
C LEU A 18 -20.73 -18.39 1.43
N PRO A 19 -20.78 -17.26 0.71
CA PRO A 19 -19.96 -17.09 -0.46
C PRO A 19 -18.52 -17.26 0.02
N LEU A 20 -17.84 -18.32 -0.42
CA LEU A 20 -16.40 -18.28 -0.51
C LEU A 20 -16.12 -17.10 -1.45
N ALA A 21 -15.89 -15.93 -0.86
CA ALA A 21 -15.22 -14.85 -1.54
C ALA A 21 -13.86 -15.42 -1.93
N THR A 22 -13.83 -16.05 -3.10
CA THR A 22 -12.61 -16.24 -3.86
C THR A 22 -11.99 -14.86 -3.89
N HIS A 23 -10.90 -14.71 -3.15
CA HIS A 23 -9.99 -13.61 -3.33
C HIS A 23 -9.46 -13.75 -4.75
N ALA A 24 -10.21 -13.21 -5.71
CA ALA A 24 -9.67 -12.80 -6.99
C ALA A 24 -8.68 -11.68 -6.66
N GLN A 25 -7.47 -12.08 -6.28
CA GLN A 25 -6.31 -11.20 -6.31
C GLN A 25 -6.03 -11.01 -7.79
N GLU A 26 -6.75 -10.05 -8.40
CA GLU A 26 -6.43 -9.52 -9.71
C GLU A 26 -4.92 -9.22 -9.69
N PRO A 27 -4.10 -9.92 -10.53
CA PRO A 27 -2.70 -9.59 -10.65
C PRO A 27 -2.66 -8.26 -11.38
N TYR A 28 -2.67 -7.18 -10.61
CA TYR A 28 -2.39 -5.86 -11.13
C TYR A 28 -0.96 -5.93 -11.68
N VAL A 29 -0.84 -5.92 -12.99
CA VAL A 29 0.43 -5.78 -13.71
C VAL A 29 0.95 -4.39 -13.35
N LEU A 30 1.69 -4.31 -12.25
CA LEU A 30 2.36 -3.11 -11.81
C LEU A 30 3.35 -2.74 -12.89
N LEU A 31 3.03 -1.68 -13.65
CA LEU A 31 4.05 -0.78 -14.17
C LEU A 31 5.08 -0.62 -13.06
N ALA A 32 6.35 -0.91 -13.34
CA ALA A 32 7.38 -1.08 -12.32
C ALA A 32 7.60 0.21 -11.51
N GLU A 33 6.75 0.44 -10.51
CA GLU A 33 6.85 1.51 -9.55
C GLU A 33 8.08 1.24 -8.69
N ILE A 34 8.88 2.28 -8.45
CA ILE A 34 9.97 2.16 -7.49
C ILE A 34 9.38 1.94 -6.09
N SER A 35 10.05 1.15 -5.26
CA SER A 35 9.61 0.91 -3.89
C SER A 35 9.81 2.15 -2.99
N PRO A 36 9.11 2.24 -1.84
CA PRO A 36 9.36 3.29 -0.84
C PRO A 36 10.82 3.32 -0.36
N SER A 37 11.44 2.14 -0.27
CA SER A 37 12.83 1.93 0.12
C SER A 37 13.80 2.54 -0.90
N GLU A 38 13.53 2.35 -2.20
CA GLU A 38 14.32 2.93 -3.27
C GLU A 38 14.17 4.45 -3.33
N ALA A 39 12.96 4.97 -3.11
CA ALA A 39 12.73 6.40 -2.98
C ALA A 39 13.55 7.00 -1.83
N ALA A 40 13.52 6.35 -0.66
CA ALA A 40 14.34 6.75 0.50
C ALA A 40 15.84 6.72 0.17
N ALA A 41 16.34 5.65 -0.44
CA ALA A 41 17.74 5.50 -0.82
C ALA A 41 18.18 6.61 -1.79
N LYS A 42 17.37 6.92 -2.81
CA LYS A 42 17.63 8.03 -3.75
C LYS A 42 17.69 9.38 -3.02
N VAL A 43 16.82 9.62 -2.03
CA VAL A 43 16.84 10.85 -1.24
C VAL A 43 18.09 10.93 -0.37
N VAL A 44 18.49 9.84 0.29
CA VAL A 44 19.73 9.79 1.10
C VAL A 44 20.95 10.06 0.22
N GLN A 45 21.09 9.36 -0.91
CA GLN A 45 22.21 9.55 -1.84
C GLN A 45 22.35 11.00 -2.33
N LYS A 46 21.22 11.69 -2.54
CA LYS A 46 21.21 13.08 -3.02
C LYS A 46 21.41 14.13 -1.93
N THR A 47 21.00 13.85 -0.69
CA THR A 47 20.96 14.86 0.39
C THR A 47 22.03 14.66 1.45
N GLY A 48 22.58 13.44 1.57
CA GLY A 48 23.42 13.06 2.71
C GLY A 48 22.68 13.04 4.05
N GLY A 49 21.36 13.21 4.05
CA GLY A 49 20.54 13.28 5.25
C GLY A 49 19.95 11.94 5.70
N LYS A 50 19.31 11.94 6.87
CA LYS A 50 18.60 10.78 7.43
C LYS A 50 17.11 10.84 7.11
N VAL A 51 16.56 9.80 6.49
CA VAL A 51 15.11 9.71 6.26
C VAL A 51 14.38 9.51 7.58
N LEU A 52 13.37 10.34 7.82
CA LEU A 52 12.50 10.29 9.00
C LEU A 52 11.18 9.59 8.71
N ARG A 53 10.63 9.80 7.50
CA ARG A 53 9.35 9.22 7.09
C ARG A 53 9.22 9.19 5.58
N VAL A 54 8.58 8.14 5.06
CA VAL A 54 8.12 8.04 3.67
C VAL A 54 6.61 7.82 3.71
N THR A 55 5.85 8.62 2.96
CA THR A 55 4.41 8.44 2.75
C THR A 55 4.09 8.51 1.26
N VAL A 56 2.97 7.93 0.86
CA VAL A 56 2.41 8.11 -0.47
C VAL A 56 1.43 9.28 -0.43
N GLU A 57 1.52 10.17 -1.41
CA GLU A 57 0.60 11.27 -1.63
C GLU A 57 0.28 11.37 -3.13
N GLU A 58 -0.90 11.88 -3.49
CA GLU A 58 -1.24 12.20 -4.87
C GLU A 58 -0.90 13.67 -5.17
N ARG A 59 -0.23 13.93 -6.29
CA ARG A 59 0.03 15.27 -6.82
C ARG A 59 -0.15 15.31 -8.32
N ASP A 60 -0.94 16.27 -8.79
CA ASP A 60 -1.19 16.48 -10.21
C ASP A 60 -1.68 15.20 -10.93
N GLY A 61 -2.50 14.40 -10.22
CA GLY A 61 -3.02 13.12 -10.71
C GLY A 61 -2.00 11.98 -10.75
N ARG A 62 -0.83 12.15 -10.10
CA ARG A 62 0.23 11.15 -10.02
C ARG A 62 0.52 10.78 -8.57
N GLU A 63 0.73 9.51 -8.31
CA GLU A 63 1.21 9.08 -7.00
C GLU A 63 2.71 9.40 -6.85
N VAL A 64 3.05 10.05 -5.75
CA VAL A 64 4.41 10.41 -5.38
C VAL A 64 4.74 9.94 -3.97
N TYR A 65 6.00 9.59 -3.74
CA TYR A 65 6.53 9.43 -2.40
C TYR A 65 6.92 10.79 -1.83
N ARG A 66 6.30 11.14 -0.71
CA ARG A 66 6.74 12.24 0.13
C ARG A 66 7.73 11.73 1.18
N VAL A 67 8.98 12.15 1.04
CA VAL A 67 10.08 11.77 1.93
C VAL A 67 10.46 12.94 2.82
N LYS A 68 10.30 12.79 4.14
CA LYS A 68 10.84 13.72 5.13
C LYS A 68 12.26 13.31 5.48
N VAL A 69 13.22 14.21 5.30
CA VAL A 69 14.65 13.98 5.57
C VAL A 69 15.20 15.02 6.55
N LEU A 70 15.96 14.56 7.54
CA LEU A 70 16.79 15.41 8.41
C LEU A 70 18.14 15.63 7.72
N LEU A 71 18.43 16.86 7.35
CA LEU A 71 19.69 17.26 6.73
C LEU A 71 20.82 17.31 7.78
N PRO A 72 22.09 17.20 7.36
CA PRO A 72 23.25 17.31 8.26
C PRO A 72 23.27 18.62 9.07
N GLU A 73 22.75 19.71 8.50
CA GLU A 73 22.61 21.00 9.19
C GLU A 73 21.48 21.06 10.24
N GLY A 74 20.79 19.95 10.51
CA GLY A 74 19.71 19.85 11.50
C GLY A 74 18.34 20.31 11.01
N ARG A 75 18.20 20.65 9.72
CA ARG A 75 16.92 21.08 9.13
C ARG A 75 16.14 19.90 8.56
N ILE A 76 14.82 19.92 8.71
CA ILE A 76 13.94 18.93 8.06
C ILE A 76 13.53 19.47 6.69
N LYS A 77 13.72 18.67 5.65
CA LYS A 77 13.27 18.95 4.29
C LYS A 77 12.29 17.88 3.83
N THR A 78 11.29 18.29 3.05
CA THR A 78 10.41 17.36 2.33
C THR A 78 10.91 17.24 0.89
N VAL A 79 11.01 16.01 0.39
CA VAL A 79 11.37 15.70 -0.99
C VAL A 79 10.29 14.81 -1.60
N PHE A 80 9.79 15.17 -2.78
CA PHE A 80 8.84 14.34 -3.51
C PHE A 80 9.58 13.50 -4.56
N VAL A 81 9.23 12.23 -4.66
CA VAL A 81 9.80 11.28 -5.62
C VAL A 81 8.65 10.63 -6.37
N ASP A 82 8.66 10.75 -7.69
CA ASP A 82 7.67 10.15 -8.58
C ASP A 82 7.75 8.62 -8.51
N LYS A 83 6.60 7.94 -8.33
CA LYS A 83 6.57 6.49 -8.18
C LYS A 83 6.94 5.74 -9.47
N GLU A 84 6.52 6.27 -10.62
CA GLU A 84 6.70 5.61 -11.92
C GLU A 84 8.14 5.73 -12.44
N SER A 85 8.77 6.89 -12.27
CA SER A 85 10.11 7.19 -12.80
C SER A 85 11.21 7.17 -11.75
N GLY A 86 10.87 7.27 -10.47
CA GLY A 86 11.84 7.54 -9.40
C GLY A 86 12.58 8.87 -9.54
N GLY A 87 12.08 9.77 -10.38
CA GLY A 87 12.53 11.15 -10.54
C GLY A 87 12.02 12.04 -9.39
N LYS A 88 12.55 13.26 -9.26
CA LYS A 88 12.05 14.21 -8.26
C LYS A 88 10.72 14.77 -8.79
N GLY A 89 9.60 14.52 -8.12
CA GLY A 89 8.37 15.27 -8.34
C GLY A 89 8.56 16.69 -7.83
N GLY A 90 8.06 17.69 -8.58
CA GLY A 90 8.19 19.11 -8.25
C GLY A 90 7.77 19.49 -6.84
#